data_AF-A0A317II01-F1
#
_entry.id   AF-A0A317II01-F1
#
_cell.length_a   1.000
_cell.length_b   1.000
_cell.length_c   1.000
_cell.angle_alpha   90.00
_cell.angle_beta   90.00
_cell.angle_gamma   90.00
#
_symmetry.space_group_name_H-M   'P 1'
#
loop_
_entity.id
_entity.type
_entity.pdbx_description
1 polymer ?
#
loop_
_entity_poly.entity_id
_entity_poly.type
_entity_poly.pdbx_seq_one_letter_code
_entity_poly.pdbx_strand_id
1 'polypeptide(L)'
;MDVAHLHLLLNHFPTIGFLLGMAVFLLGLAGKSNDLRRAGLILFMGIALLSIPIYISGNGAQQSICDAPPGKPCPDGNTTVTLKAGGAGYTFAPGVRFSGGECVEQPEGNARVDDGAVTGLTLSYLGFGCRTAPAITFSGGKGSGAAAEVNLSPQRTLVSKAMIEEHESSALYSLGLMELTGGFAWLGLWQFRRNSRFSPAVLTAILILSVLTFAAMARTSNLGGQIRHPEVRDTELTAAGVMPAEQSFARKVGEWVAGGGWAFPACETLHFIGLCLLSGIAAIVDLRMLGLIRGVSFRALHRLLPWGILGFGVNLVTGILFFVADPTQYIHGGDWMGEQNATFQWKMIFILLAGLNVLYFTVFDHPWRLEAGDKAPFSARLVAASSLFLVVGIMFCGRMLPFLGGSF
;
A
#
# COMPACT_ATOMS: atom_id res chain seq x y z
N MET A 1 -9.78 -16.27 -5.94
CA MET A 1 -8.32 -16.20 -5.78
C MET A 1 -8.06 -15.43 -4.51
N ASP A 2 -7.32 -15.99 -3.56
CA ASP A 2 -7.00 -15.32 -2.30
C ASP A 2 -6.06 -14.12 -2.52
N VAL A 3 -6.08 -13.12 -1.63
CA VAL A 3 -5.35 -11.85 -1.77
C VAL A 3 -3.84 -12.07 -1.78
N ALA A 4 -3.35 -13.07 -1.02
CA ALA A 4 -1.94 -13.47 -1.08
C ALA A 4 -1.52 -13.97 -2.48
N HIS A 5 -2.39 -14.73 -3.16
CA HIS A 5 -2.13 -15.19 -4.53
C HIS A 5 -2.15 -14.02 -5.53
N LEU A 6 -3.07 -13.07 -5.35
CA LEU A 6 -3.13 -11.86 -6.17
C LEU A 6 -1.85 -11.03 -6.02
N HIS A 7 -1.37 -10.83 -4.79
CA HIS A 7 -0.14 -10.09 -4.53
C HIS A 7 1.07 -10.74 -5.20
N LEU A 8 1.21 -12.07 -5.09
CA LEU A 8 2.30 -12.81 -5.74
C LEU A 8 2.24 -12.78 -7.27
N LEU A 9 1.04 -12.66 -7.85
CA LEU A 9 0.88 -12.51 -9.30
C LEU A 9 1.25 -11.09 -9.75
N LEU A 10 0.88 -10.08 -8.97
CA LEU A 10 1.05 -8.68 -9.35
C LEU A 10 2.41 -8.08 -8.98
N ASN A 11 3.11 -8.60 -7.98
CA ASN A 11 4.33 -8.00 -7.44
C ASN A 11 5.52 -7.93 -8.43
N HIS A 12 5.48 -8.66 -9.53
CA HIS A 12 6.49 -8.60 -10.60
C HIS A 12 6.28 -7.42 -11.56
N PHE A 13 5.06 -6.87 -11.66
CA PHE A 13 4.76 -5.79 -12.60
C PHE A 13 5.56 -4.53 -12.29
N PRO A 14 5.65 -4.05 -11.03
CA PRO A 14 6.42 -2.86 -10.73
C PRO A 14 7.90 -3.07 -10.98
N THR A 15 8.49 -4.20 -10.57
CA THR A 15 9.94 -4.42 -10.70
C THR A 15 10.37 -4.49 -12.17
N ILE A 16 9.69 -5.30 -12.98
CA ILE A 16 10.00 -5.47 -14.40
C ILE A 16 9.63 -4.20 -15.19
N GLY A 17 8.44 -3.66 -14.94
CA GLY A 17 7.95 -2.47 -15.63
C GLY A 17 8.78 -1.23 -15.34
N PHE A 18 9.24 -1.06 -14.10
CA PHE A 18 10.12 0.05 -13.73
C PHE A 18 11.50 -0.08 -14.38
N LEU A 19 12.08 -1.30 -14.40
CA LEU A 19 13.34 -1.57 -15.09
C LEU A 19 13.23 -1.25 -16.59
N LEU A 20 12.14 -1.67 -17.24
CA LEU A 20 11.86 -1.35 -18.64
C LEU A 20 11.71 0.16 -18.86
N GLY A 21 10.94 0.85 -18.02
CA GLY A 21 10.76 2.29 -18.07
C GLY A 21 12.09 3.04 -17.95
N MET A 22 12.94 2.61 -17.01
CA MET A 22 14.28 3.16 -16.81
C MET A 22 15.19 2.93 -18.03
N ALA A 23 15.20 1.72 -18.58
CA ALA A 23 15.98 1.41 -19.79
C ALA A 23 15.55 2.27 -20.99
N VAL A 24 14.24 2.38 -21.25
CA VAL A 24 13.69 3.21 -22.33
C VAL A 24 14.02 4.69 -22.10
N PHE A 25 13.91 5.17 -20.87
CA PHE A 25 14.24 6.55 -20.53
C PHE A 25 15.73 6.86 -20.74
N LEU A 26 16.64 5.99 -20.28
CA LEU A 26 18.08 6.13 -20.46
C LEU A 26 18.48 6.10 -21.94
N LEU A 27 17.91 5.19 -22.72
CA LEU A 27 18.09 5.17 -24.18
C LEU A 27 17.58 6.46 -24.83
N GLY A 28 16.48 7.02 -24.35
CA GLY A 28 15.98 8.32 -24.81
C GLY A 28 16.89 9.49 -24.44
N LEU A 29 17.55 9.45 -23.28
CA LEU A 29 18.57 10.44 -22.91
C LEU A 29 19.81 10.32 -23.79
N ALA A 30 20.38 9.11 -23.91
CA ALA A 30 21.60 8.83 -24.67
C ALA A 30 21.42 9.07 -26.18
N GLY A 31 20.33 8.55 -26.75
CA GLY A 31 19.98 8.72 -28.16
C GLY A 31 19.38 10.09 -28.49
N LYS A 32 19.24 10.98 -27.51
CA LYS A 32 18.60 12.31 -27.64
C LYS A 32 17.20 12.27 -28.29
N SER A 33 16.50 11.14 -28.16
CA SER A 33 15.18 10.92 -28.75
C SER A 33 14.08 11.38 -27.81
N ASN A 34 13.27 12.35 -28.26
CA ASN A 34 12.12 12.81 -27.48
C ASN A 34 11.04 11.75 -27.38
N ASP A 35 10.87 10.88 -28.38
CA ASP A 35 9.85 9.83 -28.37
C ASP A 35 10.18 8.76 -27.33
N LEU A 36 11.44 8.34 -27.23
CA LEU A 36 11.88 7.41 -26.19
C LEU A 36 11.81 8.03 -24.79
N ARG A 37 12.14 9.32 -24.63
CA ARG A 37 11.96 10.02 -23.35
C ARG A 37 10.49 10.00 -22.93
N ARG A 38 9.56 10.36 -23.83
CA ARG A 38 8.11 10.31 -23.56
C ARG A 38 7.65 8.91 -23.20
N ALA A 39 8.07 7.89 -23.95
CA ALA A 39 7.72 6.50 -23.68
C ALA A 39 8.17 6.08 -22.28
N GLY A 40 9.41 6.40 -21.88
CA GLY A 40 9.91 6.13 -20.53
C GLY A 40 9.09 6.82 -19.43
N LEU A 41 8.71 8.09 -19.63
CA LEU A 41 7.87 8.83 -18.68
C LEU A 41 6.45 8.25 -18.56
N ILE A 42 5.86 7.81 -19.68
CA ILE A 42 4.55 7.14 -19.68
C ILE A 42 4.63 5.83 -18.88
N LEU A 43 5.70 5.06 -19.06
CA LEU A 43 5.93 3.82 -18.30
C LEU A 43 6.09 4.10 -16.81
N PHE A 44 6.89 5.08 -16.41
CA PHE A 44 7.02 5.45 -14.99
C PHE A 44 5.69 5.85 -14.36
N MET A 45 4.90 6.67 -15.05
CA MET A 45 3.58 7.09 -14.58
C MET A 45 2.60 5.90 -14.47
N GLY A 46 2.57 5.02 -15.47
CA GLY A 46 1.72 3.83 -15.45
C GLY A 46 2.08 2.85 -14.33
N ILE A 47 3.39 2.63 -14.10
CA ILE A 47 3.89 1.76 -13.05
C ILE A 47 3.65 2.34 -11.65
N ALA A 48 3.76 3.66 -11.48
CA ALA A 48 3.35 4.32 -10.24
C ALA A 48 1.89 4.00 -9.90
N LEU A 49 0.96 4.29 -10.82
CA LEU A 49 -0.46 3.97 -10.62
C LEU A 49 -0.71 2.48 -10.30
N LEU A 50 -0.04 1.57 -11.02
CA LEU A 50 -0.18 0.12 -10.77
C LEU A 50 0.40 -0.32 -9.42
N SER A 51 1.32 0.43 -8.82
CA SER A 51 1.95 0.06 -7.57
C SER A 51 1.05 0.20 -6.34
N ILE A 52 0.06 1.10 -6.40
CA ILE A 52 -0.94 1.32 -5.34
C ILE A 52 -1.70 0.02 -5.02
N PRO A 53 -2.41 -0.63 -5.98
CA PRO A 53 -3.12 -1.87 -5.68
C PRO A 53 -2.20 -3.03 -5.28
N ILE A 54 -0.92 -2.98 -5.66
CA ILE A 54 0.07 -4.00 -5.30
C ILE A 54 0.47 -3.87 -3.84
N TYR A 55 0.67 -2.64 -3.34
CA TYR A 55 0.90 -2.41 -1.91
C TYR A 55 -0.31 -2.82 -1.07
N ILE A 56 -1.52 -2.49 -1.52
CA ILE A 56 -2.76 -2.87 -0.81
C ILE A 56 -2.89 -4.40 -0.74
N SER A 57 -2.64 -5.10 -1.85
CA SER A 57 -2.68 -6.58 -1.85
C SER A 57 -1.58 -7.20 -0.97
N GLY A 58 -0.45 -6.52 -0.76
CA GLY A 58 0.61 -6.95 0.16
C GLY A 58 0.17 -6.95 1.62
N ASN A 59 -0.56 -5.92 2.05
CA ASN A 59 -1.17 -5.86 3.39
C ASN A 59 -2.19 -7.00 3.60
N GLY A 60 -3.01 -7.28 2.59
CA GLY A 60 -3.92 -8.43 2.63
C GLY A 60 -3.16 -9.76 2.74
N ALA A 61 -2.05 -9.91 2.01
CA ALA A 61 -1.20 -11.10 2.10
C ALA A 61 -0.58 -11.28 3.50
N GLN A 62 -0.14 -10.19 4.15
CA GLN A 62 0.35 -10.21 5.53
C GLN A 62 -0.71 -10.74 6.49
N GLN A 63 -1.96 -10.30 6.38
CA GLN A 63 -3.01 -10.78 7.26
C GLN A 63 -3.33 -12.25 7.05
N SER A 64 -3.42 -12.70 5.80
CA SER A 64 -3.57 -14.12 5.50
C SER A 64 -2.46 -15.00 6.10
N ILE A 65 -1.26 -14.44 6.33
CA ILE A 65 -0.16 -15.12 7.01
C ILE A 65 -0.26 -14.98 8.55
N CYS A 66 -0.85 -13.91 9.05
CA CYS A 66 -0.72 -13.43 10.42
C CYS A 66 -2.05 -13.28 11.19
N ASP A 67 -3.11 -14.02 10.87
CA ASP A 67 -4.43 -14.03 11.57
C ASP A 67 -4.39 -14.48 13.06
N ALA A 68 -3.32 -14.12 13.79
CA ALA A 68 -3.29 -13.99 15.24
C ALA A 68 -3.74 -12.56 15.65
N PRO A 69 -4.32 -12.37 16.85
CA PRO A 69 -4.85 -11.09 17.32
C PRO A 69 -3.81 -9.94 17.28
N PRO A 70 -4.27 -8.67 17.22
CA PRO A 70 -3.50 -7.49 16.75
C PRO A 70 -2.19 -7.16 17.49
N GLY A 71 -1.90 -7.82 18.61
CA GLY A 71 -0.69 -7.61 19.40
C GLY A 71 0.43 -8.64 19.19
N LYS A 72 0.23 -9.71 18.41
CA LYS A 72 1.17 -10.85 18.39
C LYS A 72 1.91 -11.05 17.06
N PRO A 73 3.12 -11.64 17.08
CA PRO A 73 3.85 -12.07 15.88
C PRO A 73 3.07 -13.10 15.09
N CYS A 74 3.30 -13.18 13.77
CA CYS A 74 2.74 -14.22 12.92
C CYS A 74 3.16 -15.59 13.49
N PRO A 75 2.20 -16.45 13.86
CA PRO A 75 2.49 -17.68 14.57
C PRO A 75 3.36 -18.62 13.73
N ASP A 76 4.19 -19.43 14.39
CA ASP A 76 4.84 -20.54 13.70
C ASP A 76 3.75 -21.44 13.08
N GLY A 77 3.83 -21.66 11.77
CA GLY A 77 2.91 -22.56 11.11
C GLY A 77 3.06 -23.96 11.69
N ASN A 78 1.92 -24.55 12.07
CA ASN A 78 1.76 -25.99 12.34
C ASN A 78 2.26 -26.46 13.74
N THR A 79 2.08 -25.62 14.78
CA THR A 79 2.06 -26.07 16.19
C THR A 79 0.68 -26.65 16.52
N THR A 80 0.64 -27.88 17.04
CA THR A 80 -0.62 -28.51 17.49
C THR A 80 -0.53 -28.90 18.96
N VAL A 81 -1.66 -28.88 19.65
CA VAL A 81 -1.75 -29.40 21.03
C VAL A 81 -2.63 -30.64 21.02
N THR A 82 -2.08 -31.73 21.54
CA THR A 82 -2.80 -32.98 21.70
C THR A 82 -3.10 -33.20 23.18
N LEU A 83 -4.38 -33.27 23.53
CA LEU A 83 -4.79 -33.65 24.88
C LEU A 83 -4.43 -35.13 25.11
N LYS A 84 -3.66 -35.41 26.16
CA LYS A 84 -3.27 -36.78 26.56
C LYS A 84 -4.21 -37.35 27.61
N ALA A 85 -4.68 -36.49 28.52
CA ALA A 85 -5.65 -36.84 29.54
C ALA A 85 -6.51 -35.62 29.89
N GLY A 86 -7.83 -35.81 29.97
CA GLY A 86 -8.76 -34.74 30.36
C GLY A 86 -8.79 -34.45 31.86
N GLY A 87 -8.25 -35.35 32.69
CA GLY A 87 -8.36 -35.29 34.14
C GLY A 87 -9.81 -35.41 34.63
N ALA A 88 -10.05 -35.05 35.89
CA ALA A 88 -11.37 -35.10 36.51
C ALA A 88 -11.56 -34.04 37.60
N GLY A 89 -12.82 -33.75 37.93
CA GLY A 89 -13.21 -32.84 39.02
C GLY A 89 -13.17 -31.35 38.66
N TYR A 90 -13.06 -31.00 37.38
CA TYR A 90 -13.04 -29.62 36.93
C TYR A 90 -14.44 -29.00 36.97
N THR A 91 -14.63 -27.99 37.80
CA THR A 91 -15.91 -27.24 37.91
C THR A 91 -16.02 -26.06 36.95
N PHE A 92 -14.89 -25.63 36.39
CA PHE A 92 -14.76 -24.63 35.34
C PHE A 92 -13.42 -24.84 34.62
N ALA A 93 -13.22 -24.17 33.47
CA ALA A 93 -12.01 -24.31 32.67
C ALA A 93 -10.73 -23.96 33.45
N PRO A 94 -9.73 -24.85 33.52
CA PRO A 94 -8.43 -24.50 34.09
C PRO A 94 -7.69 -23.51 33.17
N GLY A 95 -6.86 -22.66 33.77
CA GLY A 95 -5.93 -21.81 33.04
C GLY A 95 -4.82 -22.66 32.42
N VAL A 96 -4.51 -22.39 31.16
CA VAL A 96 -3.46 -23.08 30.38
C VAL A 96 -2.23 -22.18 30.34
N ARG A 97 -1.06 -22.71 30.69
CA ARG A 97 0.21 -21.98 30.61
C ARG A 97 1.26 -22.79 29.86
N PHE A 98 2.02 -22.10 29.03
CA PHE A 98 3.13 -22.67 28.27
C PHE A 98 4.47 -22.15 28.81
N SER A 99 5.49 -23.00 28.80
CA SER A 99 6.84 -22.64 29.26
C SER A 99 7.92 -23.48 28.57
N GLY A 100 9.15 -22.96 28.53
CA GLY A 100 10.26 -23.64 27.87
C GLY A 100 10.19 -23.53 26.34
N GLY A 101 10.76 -24.51 25.64
CA GLY A 101 10.74 -24.55 24.17
C GLY A 101 11.69 -23.56 23.47
N GLU A 102 12.42 -22.74 24.22
CA GLU A 102 13.22 -21.61 23.72
C GLU A 102 12.43 -20.70 22.77
N CYS A 103 11.13 -20.55 23.02
CA CYS A 103 10.25 -19.70 22.22
C CYS A 103 10.59 -18.22 22.45
N VAL A 104 10.55 -17.44 21.37
CA VAL A 104 10.59 -15.98 21.44
C VAL A 104 9.28 -15.46 22.04
N GLU A 105 8.16 -16.05 21.61
CA GLU A 105 6.86 -15.86 22.25
C GLU A 105 6.19 -17.20 22.53
N GLN A 106 5.66 -17.34 23.75
CA GLN A 106 4.98 -18.56 24.18
C GLN A 106 3.61 -18.70 23.51
N PRO A 107 3.16 -19.93 23.20
CA PRO A 107 1.78 -20.19 22.80
C PRO A 107 0.78 -19.74 23.86
N GLU A 108 -0.46 -19.51 23.45
CA GLU A 108 -1.60 -19.28 24.33
C GLU A 108 -2.79 -20.12 23.90
N GLY A 109 -3.60 -20.51 24.87
CA GLY A 109 -4.81 -21.26 24.59
C GLY A 109 -5.74 -21.32 25.79
N ASN A 110 -6.95 -21.79 25.51
CA ASN A 110 -7.98 -21.99 26.49
C ASN A 110 -8.38 -23.47 26.49
N ALA A 111 -8.58 -24.01 27.70
CA ALA A 111 -9.16 -25.33 27.88
C ALA A 111 -10.68 -25.25 27.82
N ARG A 112 -11.30 -26.26 27.21
CA ARG A 112 -12.75 -26.49 27.29
C ARG A 112 -12.99 -27.63 28.27
N VAL A 113 -13.92 -27.42 29.20
CA VAL A 113 -14.34 -28.43 30.17
C VAL A 113 -15.78 -28.83 29.87
N ASP A 114 -16.03 -30.13 29.87
CA ASP A 114 -17.36 -30.72 29.81
C ASP A 114 -17.41 -31.94 30.74
N ASP A 115 -18.54 -32.14 31.42
CA ASP A 115 -18.76 -33.20 32.41
C ASP A 115 -17.59 -33.43 33.40
N GLY A 116 -17.00 -32.34 33.91
CA GLY A 116 -15.94 -32.42 34.92
C GLY A 116 -14.54 -32.75 34.40
N ALA A 117 -14.34 -32.88 33.08
CA ALA A 117 -13.05 -33.16 32.44
C ALA A 117 -12.70 -32.11 31.37
N VAL A 118 -11.41 -31.89 31.14
CA VAL A 118 -10.95 -31.12 29.97
C VAL A 118 -11.21 -31.96 28.73
N THR A 119 -12.04 -31.48 27.81
CA THR A 119 -12.44 -32.20 26.58
C THR A 119 -11.83 -31.61 25.32
N GLY A 120 -11.28 -30.40 25.40
CA GLY A 120 -10.64 -29.75 24.26
C GLY A 120 -9.68 -28.64 24.67
N LEU A 121 -8.79 -28.30 23.76
CA LEU A 121 -7.87 -27.18 23.85
C LEU A 121 -7.96 -26.38 22.55
N THR A 122 -8.22 -25.09 22.67
CA THR A 122 -8.18 -24.17 21.55
C THR A 122 -7.01 -23.23 21.77
N LEU A 123 -6.01 -23.30 20.89
CA LEU A 123 -4.93 -22.32 20.89
C LEU A 123 -5.48 -21.00 20.36
N SER A 124 -5.39 -19.94 21.16
CA SER A 124 -5.63 -18.57 20.73
C SER A 124 -4.39 -17.97 20.05
N TYR A 125 -3.21 -18.56 20.32
CA TYR A 125 -1.95 -18.20 19.70
C TYR A 125 -0.99 -19.40 19.66
N LEU A 126 -0.35 -19.66 18.53
CA LEU A 126 0.52 -20.84 18.36
C LEU A 126 1.95 -20.66 18.91
N GLY A 127 2.31 -19.45 19.35
CA GLY A 127 3.68 -19.11 19.71
C GLY A 127 4.53 -18.72 18.49
N PHE A 128 5.74 -18.22 18.74
CA PHE A 128 6.69 -17.85 17.70
C PHE A 128 8.13 -18.19 18.11
N GLY A 129 8.90 -18.76 17.17
CA GLY A 129 10.33 -19.05 17.32
C GLY A 129 10.64 -20.18 18.29
N CYS A 130 9.71 -21.09 18.57
CA CYS A 130 9.97 -22.22 19.47
C CYS A 130 10.97 -23.18 18.82
N ARG A 131 12.13 -23.41 19.45
CA ARG A 131 13.17 -24.33 18.96
C ARG A 131 12.85 -25.77 19.30
N THR A 132 12.30 -26.02 20.49
CA THR A 132 11.79 -27.32 20.95
C THR A 132 10.34 -27.20 21.41
N ALA A 133 9.64 -28.33 21.56
CA ALA A 133 8.26 -28.32 22.04
C ALA A 133 8.17 -27.68 23.44
N PRO A 134 7.36 -26.62 23.65
CA PRO A 134 7.14 -26.05 24.97
C PRO A 134 6.28 -26.99 25.83
N ALA A 135 6.50 -26.95 27.13
CA ALA A 135 5.69 -27.68 28.10
C ALA A 135 4.37 -26.94 28.35
N ILE A 136 3.26 -27.68 28.46
CA ILE A 136 1.94 -27.16 28.79
C ILE A 136 1.54 -27.58 30.20
N THR A 137 0.99 -26.65 30.97
CA THR A 137 0.54 -26.87 32.34
C THR A 137 -0.87 -26.34 32.55
N PHE A 138 -1.66 -27.06 33.34
CA PHE A 138 -3.02 -26.67 33.72
C PHE A 138 -3.03 -26.19 35.17
N SER A 139 -3.69 -25.07 35.43
CA SER A 139 -3.78 -24.48 36.78
C SER A 139 -5.20 -24.01 37.08
N GLY A 140 -5.68 -24.24 38.30
CA GLY A 140 -7.05 -23.87 38.71
C GLY A 140 -8.13 -24.87 38.25
N GLY A 141 -9.38 -24.40 38.17
CA GLY A 141 -10.54 -25.23 37.75
C GLY A 141 -11.06 -26.22 38.80
N LYS A 142 -10.41 -26.34 39.96
CA LYS A 142 -10.68 -27.28 41.08
C LYS A 142 -10.48 -28.78 40.76
N GLY A 143 -10.21 -29.14 39.51
CA GLY A 143 -9.88 -30.50 39.10
C GLY A 143 -8.38 -30.78 39.06
N SER A 144 -8.01 -32.02 38.73
CA SER A 144 -6.62 -32.44 38.55
C SER A 144 -6.47 -33.52 37.47
N GLY A 145 -5.23 -33.78 37.05
CA GLY A 145 -4.91 -34.88 36.13
C GLY A 145 -5.05 -34.56 34.64
N ALA A 146 -5.38 -33.31 34.27
CA ALA A 146 -5.32 -32.90 32.87
C ALA A 146 -3.86 -32.85 32.39
N ALA A 147 -3.59 -33.43 31.23
CA ALA A 147 -2.29 -33.46 30.59
C ALA A 147 -2.44 -33.30 29.08
N ALA A 148 -1.54 -32.55 28.47
CA ALA A 148 -1.48 -32.34 27.04
C ALA A 148 -0.02 -32.24 26.59
N GLU A 149 0.20 -32.34 25.29
CA GLU A 149 1.51 -32.24 24.68
C GLU A 149 1.45 -31.28 23.50
N VAL A 150 2.50 -30.45 23.34
CA VAL A 150 2.66 -29.56 22.20
C VAL A 150 3.51 -30.28 21.16
N ASN A 151 2.99 -30.44 19.95
CA ASN A 151 3.73 -30.99 18.82
C ASN A 151 4.09 -29.85 17.86
N LEU A 152 5.39 -29.66 17.61
CA LEU A 152 5.89 -28.75 16.59
C LEU A 152 6.05 -29.50 15.27
N SER A 153 5.46 -29.00 14.18
CA SER A 153 5.67 -29.59 12.87
C SER A 153 7.11 -29.41 12.39
N PRO A 154 7.69 -30.41 11.69
CA PRO A 154 9.00 -30.29 11.06
C PRO A 154 9.03 -29.27 9.91
N GLN A 155 7.88 -28.94 9.29
CA GLN A 155 7.75 -27.87 8.30
C GLN A 155 7.48 -26.53 9.01
N ARG A 156 8.50 -25.98 9.67
CA ARG A 156 8.43 -24.65 10.27
C ARG A 156 8.44 -23.59 9.18
N THR A 157 7.31 -22.89 8.97
CA THR A 157 7.33 -21.59 8.29
C THR A 157 7.99 -20.58 9.21
N LEU A 158 9.31 -20.42 9.07
CA LEU A 158 10.15 -19.45 9.81
C LEU A 158 9.89 -17.98 9.38
N VAL A 159 8.65 -17.60 9.09
CA VAL A 159 8.31 -16.23 8.67
C VAL A 159 7.94 -15.45 9.93
N SER A 160 8.84 -14.56 10.37
CA SER A 160 8.59 -13.71 11.53
C SER A 160 7.74 -12.48 11.16
N LYS A 161 7.00 -11.94 12.13
CA LYS A 161 6.33 -10.64 11.97
C LYS A 161 7.33 -9.53 11.64
N ALA A 162 8.50 -9.54 12.28
CA ALA A 162 9.56 -8.57 12.01
C ALA A 162 10.03 -8.61 10.54
N MET A 163 10.13 -9.80 9.92
CA MET A 163 10.47 -9.91 8.50
C MET A 163 9.39 -9.32 7.60
N ILE A 164 8.12 -9.53 7.94
CA ILE A 164 6.99 -8.98 7.19
C ILE A 164 6.93 -7.46 7.36
N GLU A 165 7.04 -6.94 8.58
CA GLU A 165 7.06 -5.50 8.87
C GLU A 165 8.25 -4.78 8.21
N GLU A 166 9.41 -5.43 8.14
CA GLU A 166 10.58 -4.88 7.45
C GLU A 166 10.35 -4.82 5.93
N HIS A 167 9.76 -5.87 5.34
CA HIS A 167 9.34 -5.85 3.94
C HIS A 167 8.27 -4.78 3.68
N GLU A 168 7.25 -4.69 4.53
CA GLU A 168 6.16 -3.71 4.45
C GLU A 168 6.70 -2.27 4.54
N SER A 169 7.56 -2.00 5.51
CA SER A 169 8.15 -0.66 5.69
C SER A 169 9.04 -0.26 4.51
N SER A 170 9.81 -1.20 3.96
CA SER A 170 10.58 -1.01 2.73
C SER A 170 9.66 -0.77 1.52
N ALA A 171 8.54 -1.51 1.44
CA ALA A 171 7.55 -1.36 0.39
C ALA A 171 6.86 0.00 0.44
N LEU A 172 6.53 0.51 1.63
CA LEU A 172 5.93 1.82 1.83
C LEU A 172 6.87 2.95 1.37
N TYR A 173 8.16 2.85 1.72
CA TYR A 173 9.17 3.79 1.23
C TYR A 173 9.32 3.74 -0.30
N SER A 174 9.33 2.53 -0.87
CA SER A 174 9.42 2.31 -2.32
C SER A 174 8.19 2.87 -3.06
N LEU A 175 7.00 2.68 -2.50
CA LEU A 175 5.74 3.23 -3.02
C LEU A 175 5.81 4.76 -3.08
N GLY A 176 6.20 5.41 -1.98
CA GLY A 176 6.32 6.88 -1.94
C GLY A 176 7.30 7.43 -2.99
N LEU A 177 8.48 6.82 -3.13
CA LEU A 177 9.43 7.21 -4.18
C LEU A 177 8.88 6.97 -5.59
N MET A 178 8.18 5.86 -5.80
CA MET A 178 7.61 5.51 -7.11
C MET A 178 6.47 6.46 -7.51
N GLU A 179 5.60 6.84 -6.58
CA GLU A 179 4.57 7.86 -6.79
C GLU A 179 5.18 9.24 -7.09
N LEU A 180 6.25 9.63 -6.40
CA LEU A 180 6.99 10.85 -6.72
C LEU A 180 7.61 10.79 -8.12
N THR A 181 8.26 9.68 -8.48
CA THR A 181 8.81 9.48 -9.83
C THR A 181 7.71 9.57 -10.89
N GLY A 182 6.55 8.94 -10.67
CA GLY A 182 5.40 9.02 -11.55
C GLY A 182 4.83 10.43 -11.68
N GLY A 183 4.73 11.17 -10.58
CA GLY A 183 4.29 12.57 -10.57
C GLY A 183 5.24 13.50 -11.33
N PHE A 184 6.55 13.35 -11.15
CA PHE A 184 7.54 14.09 -11.93
C PHE A 184 7.55 13.67 -13.40
N ALA A 185 7.34 12.39 -13.70
CA ALA A 185 7.22 11.90 -15.07
C ALA A 185 6.01 12.53 -15.77
N TRP A 186 4.86 12.61 -15.08
CA TRP A 186 3.70 13.33 -15.57
C TRP A 186 3.97 14.83 -15.78
N LEU A 187 4.64 15.49 -14.83
CA LEU A 187 5.07 16.89 -14.98
C LEU A 187 5.95 17.07 -16.23
N GLY A 188 6.90 16.16 -16.47
CA GLY A 188 7.75 16.16 -17.66
C GLY A 188 6.96 16.01 -18.96
N LEU A 189 5.98 15.10 -18.99
CA LEU A 189 5.06 14.94 -20.13
C LEU A 189 4.23 16.20 -20.38
N TRP A 190 3.68 16.80 -19.32
CA TRP A 190 2.94 18.05 -19.44
C TRP A 190 3.81 19.22 -19.93
N GLN A 191 5.03 19.36 -19.41
CA GLN A 191 5.97 20.40 -19.86
C GLN A 191 6.32 20.23 -21.34
N PHE A 192 6.57 18.98 -21.77
CA PHE A 192 6.83 18.68 -23.16
C PHE A 192 5.64 19.02 -24.04
N ARG A 193 4.41 18.67 -23.63
CA ARG A 193 3.20 19.07 -24.38
C ARG A 193 3.06 20.59 -24.50
N ARG A 194 3.36 21.33 -23.42
CA ARG A 194 3.20 22.78 -23.39
C ARG A 194 4.27 23.53 -24.20
N ASN A 195 5.52 23.08 -24.12
CA ASN A 195 6.68 23.81 -24.63
C ASN A 195 7.39 23.11 -25.80
N SER A 196 6.92 21.92 -26.20
CA SER A 196 7.57 21.01 -27.17
C SER A 196 9.02 20.67 -26.84
N ARG A 197 9.42 20.88 -25.58
CA ARG A 197 10.77 20.70 -25.06
C ARG A 197 10.69 20.24 -23.61
N PHE A 198 11.61 19.39 -23.22
CA PHE A 198 11.79 19.00 -21.83
C PHE A 198 12.64 20.03 -21.08
N SER A 199 12.30 20.30 -19.82
CA SER A 199 13.20 21.01 -18.92
C SER A 199 14.34 20.09 -18.49
N PRO A 200 15.62 20.48 -18.64
CA PRO A 200 16.75 19.68 -18.16
C PRO A 200 16.65 19.38 -16.67
N ALA A 201 16.23 20.35 -15.86
CA ALA A 201 16.06 20.17 -14.42
C ALA A 201 15.05 19.08 -14.08
N VAL A 202 13.94 19.00 -14.81
CA VAL A 202 12.92 17.96 -14.60
C VAL A 202 13.43 16.60 -15.04
N LEU A 203 14.12 16.50 -16.18
CA LEU A 203 14.72 15.24 -16.61
C LEU A 203 15.80 14.74 -15.64
N THR A 204 16.62 15.64 -15.10
CA THR A 204 17.62 15.30 -14.08
C THR A 204 16.95 14.85 -12.78
N ALA A 205 15.89 15.54 -12.33
CA ALA A 205 15.12 15.12 -11.17
C ALA A 205 14.51 13.71 -11.37
N ILE A 206 13.90 13.45 -12.52
CA ILE A 206 13.35 12.12 -12.85
C ILE A 206 14.45 11.06 -12.90
N LEU A 207 15.62 11.38 -13.45
CA LEU A 207 16.74 10.44 -13.47
C LEU A 207 17.19 10.07 -12.06
N ILE A 208 17.42 11.06 -11.19
CA ILE A 208 17.82 10.84 -9.79
C ILE A 208 16.75 10.03 -9.06
N LEU A 209 15.48 10.46 -9.14
CA LEU A 209 14.36 9.76 -8.53
C LEU A 209 14.26 8.32 -9.06
N SER A 210 14.46 8.09 -10.36
CA SER A 210 14.37 6.75 -10.93
C SER A 210 15.44 5.80 -10.40
N VAL A 211 16.67 6.28 -10.20
CA VAL A 211 17.75 5.48 -9.60
C VAL A 211 17.44 5.17 -8.13
N LEU A 212 16.95 6.16 -7.38
CA LEU A 212 16.55 5.97 -5.98
C LEU A 212 15.38 4.99 -5.84
N THR A 213 14.34 5.13 -6.68
CA THR A 213 13.20 4.20 -6.74
C THR A 213 13.68 2.79 -7.09
N PHE A 214 14.55 2.63 -8.09
CA PHE A 214 15.08 1.32 -8.45
C PHE A 214 15.82 0.65 -7.29
N ALA A 215 16.69 1.40 -6.60
CA ALA A 215 17.43 0.89 -5.44
C ALA A 215 16.50 0.50 -4.28
N ALA A 216 15.50 1.33 -3.98
CA ALA A 216 14.50 1.05 -2.95
C ALA A 216 13.67 -0.20 -3.29
N MET A 217 13.23 -0.32 -4.54
CA MET A 217 12.49 -1.48 -5.02
C MET A 217 13.33 -2.76 -4.98
N ALA A 218 14.61 -2.71 -5.37
CA ALA A 218 15.51 -3.85 -5.30
C ALA A 218 15.65 -4.36 -3.85
N ARG A 219 15.76 -3.45 -2.87
CA ARG A 219 15.76 -3.79 -1.43
C ARG A 219 14.45 -4.46 -1.03
N THR A 220 13.31 -3.87 -1.38
CA THR A 220 11.98 -4.41 -1.07
C THR A 220 11.78 -5.81 -1.68
N SER A 221 12.20 -6.01 -2.93
CA SER A 221 12.16 -7.32 -3.60
C SER A 221 13.07 -8.35 -2.93
N ASN A 222 14.27 -7.95 -2.48
CA ASN A 222 15.16 -8.84 -1.74
C ASN A 222 14.55 -9.29 -0.40
N LEU A 223 13.96 -8.35 0.36
CA LEU A 223 13.25 -8.64 1.61
C LEU A 223 12.03 -9.55 1.38
N GLY A 224 11.26 -9.31 0.31
CA GLY A 224 10.14 -10.17 -0.08
C GLY A 224 10.61 -11.57 -0.50
N GLY A 225 11.77 -11.66 -1.15
CA GLY A 225 12.44 -12.93 -1.46
C GLY A 225 12.76 -13.74 -0.21
N GLN A 226 13.26 -13.10 0.84
CA GLN A 226 13.52 -13.75 2.13
C GLN A 226 12.25 -14.28 2.81
N ILE A 227 11.09 -13.66 2.59
CA ILE A 227 9.81 -14.20 3.10
C ILE A 227 9.48 -15.53 2.40
N ARG A 228 9.73 -15.65 1.10
CA ARG A 228 9.32 -16.82 0.30
C ARG A 228 10.36 -17.94 0.22
N HIS A 229 11.64 -17.58 0.25
CA HIS A 229 12.76 -18.48 0.00
C HIS A 229 13.59 -18.62 1.27
N PRO A 230 13.42 -19.70 2.03
CA PRO A 230 14.26 -19.99 3.19
C PRO A 230 15.76 -20.04 2.86
N GLU A 231 16.11 -20.34 1.61
CA GLU A 231 17.48 -20.52 1.12
C GLU A 231 18.29 -19.20 1.06
N VAL A 232 17.61 -18.05 0.99
CA VAL A 232 18.27 -16.72 0.97
C VAL A 232 18.24 -16.04 2.35
N ARG A 233 17.76 -16.74 3.39
CA ARG A 233 17.78 -16.24 4.76
C ARG A 233 19.14 -16.53 5.38
N ASP A 234 19.80 -15.49 5.88
CA ASP A 234 20.98 -15.67 6.70
C ASP A 234 20.54 -16.18 8.09
N THR A 235 20.88 -17.43 8.42
CA THR A 235 20.41 -18.13 9.62
C THR A 235 20.98 -17.55 10.92
N GLU A 236 22.07 -16.77 10.86
CA GLU A 236 22.63 -16.07 12.02
C GLU A 236 21.92 -14.72 12.31
N LEU A 237 21.42 -14.02 11.28
CA LEU A 237 20.71 -12.73 11.42
C LEU A 237 19.24 -12.87 11.81
N THR A 238 18.60 -14.02 11.54
CA THR A 238 17.21 -14.29 11.95
C THR A 238 17.06 -14.56 13.46
N ALA A 239 18.15 -14.96 14.14
CA ALA A 239 18.20 -15.15 15.59
C ALA A 239 18.78 -13.94 16.35
N ALA A 240 19.66 -13.17 15.70
CA ALA A 240 20.32 -12.00 16.28
C ALA A 240 19.69 -10.70 15.74
N GLY A 241 18.51 -10.33 16.24
CA GLY A 241 18.04 -8.97 16.07
C GLY A 241 16.54 -8.77 15.95
N VAL A 242 15.81 -8.97 17.04
CA VAL A 242 14.86 -7.92 17.47
C VAL A 242 15.71 -6.78 18.06
N MET A 243 16.62 -6.23 17.25
CA MET A 243 17.08 -4.87 17.51
C MET A 243 15.91 -3.99 17.06
N PRO A 244 15.54 -2.95 17.83
CA PRO A 244 14.55 -2.00 17.33
C PRO A 244 15.10 -1.53 16.00
N ALA A 245 14.42 -1.89 14.89
CA ALA A 245 14.79 -1.44 13.57
C ALA A 245 15.05 0.06 13.69
N GLU A 246 16.25 0.52 13.31
CA GLU A 246 16.50 1.96 13.21
C GLU A 246 15.31 2.52 12.44
N GLN A 247 14.45 3.30 13.12
CA GLN A 247 13.15 3.65 12.58
C GLN A 247 13.36 4.15 11.16
N SER A 248 12.77 3.42 10.19
CA SER A 248 12.92 3.78 8.79
C SER A 248 12.52 5.24 8.62
N PHE A 249 13.15 5.95 7.67
CA PHE A 249 12.81 7.36 7.45
C PHE A 249 11.30 7.57 7.28
N ALA A 250 10.62 6.64 6.61
CA ALA A 250 9.16 6.62 6.48
C ALA A 250 8.45 6.57 7.85
N ARG A 251 8.93 5.77 8.81
CA ARG A 251 8.36 5.72 10.16
C ARG A 251 8.56 7.02 10.93
N LYS A 252 9.75 7.61 10.88
CA LYS A 252 10.02 8.93 11.49
C LYS A 252 9.11 10.02 10.92
N VAL A 253 8.91 10.03 9.60
CA VAL A 253 7.98 10.96 8.94
C VAL A 253 6.55 10.69 9.39
N GLY A 254 6.12 9.43 9.44
CA GLY A 254 4.77 9.07 9.86
C GLY A 254 4.47 9.49 11.30
N GLU A 255 5.40 9.24 12.23
CA GLU A 255 5.30 9.67 13.63
C GLU A 255 5.24 11.20 13.76
N TRP A 256 5.99 11.93 12.93
CA TRP A 256 5.92 13.39 12.91
C TRP A 256 4.57 13.90 12.39
N VAL A 257 4.04 13.29 11.33
CA VAL A 257 2.73 13.68 10.78
C VAL A 257 1.61 13.36 11.78
N ALA A 258 1.60 12.15 12.34
CA ALA A 258 0.54 11.68 13.25
C ALA A 258 0.64 12.29 14.66
N GLY A 259 1.86 12.37 15.21
CA GLY A 259 2.11 12.85 16.58
C GLY A 259 2.34 14.36 16.69
N GLY A 260 2.69 15.04 15.60
CA GLY A 260 2.88 16.48 15.58
C GLY A 260 1.55 17.21 15.58
N GLY A 261 1.20 17.88 16.69
CA GLY A 261 -0.13 18.50 16.87
C GLY A 261 -0.61 19.48 15.79
N TRP A 262 0.28 19.97 14.91
CA TRP A 262 -0.07 20.82 13.77
C TRP A 262 0.20 20.19 12.39
N ALA A 263 1.02 19.13 12.31
CA ALA A 263 1.47 18.56 11.05
C ALA A 263 0.32 17.91 10.27
N PHE A 264 -0.51 17.12 10.96
CA PHE A 264 -1.71 16.53 10.38
C PHE A 264 -2.72 17.59 9.90
N PRO A 265 -3.15 18.58 10.72
CA PRO A 265 -4.03 19.67 10.26
C PRO A 265 -3.47 20.49 9.10
N ALA A 266 -2.15 20.74 9.08
CA ALA A 266 -1.51 21.47 7.99
C ALA A 266 -1.53 20.66 6.68
N CYS A 267 -1.23 19.36 6.74
CA CYS A 267 -1.34 18.47 5.59
C CYS A 267 -2.79 18.44 5.07
N GLU A 268 -3.77 18.38 5.96
CA GLU A 268 -5.20 18.37 5.61
C GLU A 268 -5.63 19.66 4.92
N THR A 269 -5.25 20.80 5.49
CA THR A 269 -5.52 22.12 4.90
C THR A 269 -4.90 22.24 3.51
N LEU A 270 -3.63 21.86 3.37
CA LEU A 270 -2.93 21.89 2.08
C LEU A 270 -3.57 20.93 1.06
N HIS A 271 -3.98 19.74 1.48
CA HIS A 271 -4.65 18.77 0.62
C HIS A 271 -5.99 19.30 0.08
N PHE A 272 -6.77 20.01 0.90
CA PHE A 272 -7.99 20.66 0.43
C PHE A 272 -7.72 21.83 -0.53
N ILE A 273 -6.71 22.65 -0.24
CA ILE A 273 -6.30 23.75 -1.15
C ILE A 273 -5.89 23.17 -2.51
N GLY A 274 -5.04 22.14 -2.51
CA GLY A 274 -4.61 21.51 -3.74
C GLY A 274 -5.76 20.82 -4.47
N LEU A 275 -6.71 20.21 -3.75
CA LEU A 275 -7.92 19.64 -4.32
C LEU A 275 -8.76 20.70 -5.02
N CYS A 276 -9.01 21.85 -4.38
CA CYS A 276 -9.75 22.96 -4.99
C CYS A 276 -9.06 23.49 -6.25
N LEU A 277 -7.73 23.64 -6.23
CA LEU A 277 -6.96 24.08 -7.39
C LEU A 277 -7.06 23.07 -8.54
N LEU A 278 -6.77 21.80 -8.28
CA LEU A 278 -6.78 20.73 -9.27
C LEU A 278 -8.18 20.52 -9.85
N SER A 279 -9.16 20.26 -8.99
CA SER A 279 -10.54 19.95 -9.41
C SER A 279 -11.22 21.16 -10.06
N GLY A 280 -11.01 22.37 -9.56
CA GLY A 280 -11.60 23.59 -10.13
C GLY A 280 -11.11 23.84 -11.56
N ILE A 281 -9.81 23.70 -11.80
CA ILE A 281 -9.24 23.90 -13.14
C ILE A 281 -9.62 22.77 -14.09
N ALA A 282 -9.57 21.52 -13.61
CA ALA A 282 -10.04 20.36 -14.38
C ALA A 282 -11.51 20.52 -14.79
N ALA A 283 -12.37 20.93 -13.86
CA ALA A 283 -13.79 21.15 -14.14
C ALA A 283 -14.03 22.22 -15.20
N ILE A 284 -13.30 23.33 -15.20
CA ILE A 284 -13.43 24.35 -16.26
C ILE A 284 -13.01 23.76 -17.63
N VAL A 285 -11.92 23.00 -17.68
CA VAL A 285 -11.48 22.34 -18.93
C VAL A 285 -12.54 21.34 -19.41
N ASP A 286 -13.09 20.54 -18.50
CA ASP A 286 -14.09 19.51 -18.82
C ASP A 286 -15.42 20.13 -19.27
N LEU A 287 -15.90 21.18 -18.58
CA LEU A 287 -17.09 21.94 -19.00
C LEU A 287 -16.90 22.58 -20.38
N ARG A 288 -15.67 23.03 -20.70
CA ARG A 288 -15.33 23.53 -22.03
C ARG A 288 -15.38 22.42 -23.08
N MET A 289 -14.88 21.23 -22.77
CA MET A 289 -14.91 20.06 -23.65
C MET A 289 -16.34 19.55 -23.89
N LEU A 290 -17.18 19.52 -22.86
CA LEU A 290 -18.59 19.16 -22.96
C LEU A 290 -19.41 20.19 -23.76
N GLY A 291 -18.85 21.39 -23.97
CA GLY A 291 -19.47 22.45 -24.74
C GLY A 291 -20.52 23.23 -23.95
N LEU A 292 -20.43 23.23 -22.61
CA LEU A 292 -21.26 24.05 -21.71
C LEU A 292 -20.74 25.50 -21.65
N ILE A 293 -19.42 25.71 -21.80
CA ILE A 293 -18.78 27.04 -21.79
C ILE A 293 -17.95 27.30 -23.06
N ARG A 294 -18.57 27.15 -24.25
CA ARG A 294 -17.87 27.22 -25.56
C ARG A 294 -17.12 28.52 -25.85
N GLY A 295 -17.49 29.62 -25.19
CA GLY A 295 -16.87 30.93 -25.36
C GLY A 295 -15.45 31.03 -24.78
N VAL A 296 -15.01 30.08 -23.95
CA VAL A 296 -13.66 30.09 -23.38
C VAL A 296 -12.67 29.50 -24.39
N SER A 297 -11.62 30.24 -24.73
CA SER A 297 -10.55 29.75 -25.59
C SER A 297 -9.59 28.84 -24.83
N PHE A 298 -9.05 27.82 -25.50
CA PHE A 298 -8.03 26.93 -24.91
C PHE A 298 -6.73 27.65 -24.56
N ARG A 299 -6.45 28.79 -25.23
CA ARG A 299 -5.32 29.66 -24.88
C ARG A 299 -5.46 30.26 -23.48
N ALA A 300 -6.69 30.61 -23.06
CA ALA A 300 -6.95 31.08 -21.70
C ALA A 300 -6.80 29.93 -20.69
N LEU A 301 -7.34 28.74 -21.01
CA LEU A 301 -7.22 27.55 -20.15
C LEU A 301 -5.76 27.12 -19.95
N HIS A 302 -4.92 27.19 -20.99
CA HIS A 302 -3.49 26.91 -20.89
C HIS A 302 -2.75 27.77 -19.86
N ARG A 303 -3.22 28.98 -19.56
CA ARG A 303 -2.65 29.84 -18.50
C ARG A 303 -3.01 29.36 -17.10
N LEU A 304 -4.13 28.66 -16.94
CA LEU A 304 -4.60 28.13 -15.66
C LEU A 304 -3.95 26.79 -15.30
N LEU A 305 -3.61 25.95 -16.29
CA LEU A 305 -3.06 24.61 -16.05
C LEU A 305 -1.88 24.51 -15.06
N PRO A 306 -0.93 25.46 -14.97
CA PRO A 306 0.13 25.42 -13.95
C PRO A 306 -0.38 25.34 -12.52
N TRP A 307 -1.50 26.02 -12.22
CA TRP A 307 -2.13 25.98 -10.91
C TRP A 307 -2.77 24.63 -10.63
N GLY A 308 -3.31 23.97 -11.66
CA GLY A 308 -3.83 22.61 -11.55
C GLY A 308 -2.72 21.61 -11.23
N ILE A 309 -1.53 21.80 -11.81
CA ILE A 309 -0.36 20.97 -11.56
C ILE A 309 0.22 21.21 -10.17
N LEU A 310 0.26 22.47 -9.74
CA LEU A 310 0.61 22.79 -8.37
C LEU A 310 -0.37 22.10 -7.41
N GLY A 311 -1.67 22.19 -7.67
CA GLY A 311 -2.69 21.50 -6.87
C GLY A 311 -2.51 19.99 -6.85
N PHE A 312 -2.23 19.35 -7.99
CA PHE A 312 -1.87 17.94 -8.06
C PHE A 312 -0.62 17.61 -7.23
N GLY A 313 0.44 18.41 -7.36
CA GLY A 313 1.68 18.21 -6.61
C GLY A 313 1.47 18.29 -5.09
N VAL A 314 0.68 19.27 -4.63
CA VAL A 314 0.29 19.38 -3.21
C VAL A 314 -0.49 18.15 -2.77
N ASN A 315 -1.51 17.72 -3.53
CA ASN A 315 -2.33 16.56 -3.18
C ASN A 315 -1.56 15.24 -3.20
N LEU A 316 -0.63 15.07 -4.14
CA LEU A 316 0.22 13.89 -4.23
C LEU A 316 1.12 13.79 -2.99
N VAL A 317 1.85 14.86 -2.66
CA VAL A 317 2.76 14.87 -1.50
C VAL A 317 2.00 14.67 -0.19
N THR A 318 0.93 15.45 0.03
CA THR A 318 0.11 15.31 1.25
C THR A 318 -0.61 13.96 1.31
N GLY A 319 -1.04 13.40 0.18
CA GLY A 319 -1.60 12.05 0.11
C GLY A 319 -0.62 10.96 0.52
N ILE A 320 0.63 11.04 0.04
CA ILE A 320 1.72 10.14 0.49
C ILE A 320 1.96 10.31 1.99
N LEU A 321 1.99 11.54 2.51
CA LEU A 321 2.20 11.80 3.94
C LEU A 321 1.10 11.20 4.81
N PHE A 322 -0.18 11.34 4.43
CA PHE A 322 -1.29 10.71 5.16
C PHE A 322 -1.15 9.19 5.19
N PHE A 323 -0.86 8.61 4.03
CA PHE A 323 -0.74 7.18 3.91
C PHE A 323 0.47 6.63 4.69
N VAL A 324 1.58 7.36 4.73
CA VAL A 324 2.77 7.01 5.53
C VAL A 324 2.54 7.17 7.03
N ALA A 325 1.70 8.14 7.43
CA ALA A 325 1.38 8.41 8.83
C ALA A 325 0.65 7.26 9.50
N ASP A 326 -0.41 6.75 8.86
CA ASP A 326 -1.14 5.59 9.35
C ASP A 326 -1.77 4.81 8.16
N PRO A 327 -1.04 3.86 7.56
CA PRO A 327 -1.58 3.03 6.49
C PRO A 327 -2.76 2.18 6.96
N THR A 328 -2.74 1.74 8.22
CA THR A 328 -3.74 0.83 8.79
C THR A 328 -5.11 1.48 9.00
N GLN A 329 -5.13 2.81 9.12
CA GLN A 329 -6.36 3.59 9.17
C GLN A 329 -7.19 3.55 7.87
N TYR A 330 -6.53 3.30 6.73
CA TYR A 330 -7.15 3.31 5.41
C TYR A 330 -7.27 1.92 4.80
N ILE A 331 -6.33 1.05 5.13
CA ILE A 331 -6.30 -0.34 4.72
C ILE A 331 -6.56 -1.16 5.98
N HIS A 332 -7.83 -1.38 6.29
CA HIS A 332 -8.20 -2.51 7.13
C HIS A 332 -7.98 -3.74 6.26
N GLY A 333 -7.56 -4.84 6.84
CA GLY A 333 -7.57 -6.08 6.06
C GLY A 333 -8.66 -7.03 6.57
N GLY A 334 -8.82 -8.11 5.82
CA GLY A 334 -10.11 -8.78 5.67
C GLY A 334 -10.87 -8.15 4.51
N ASP A 335 -11.10 -8.97 3.48
CA ASP A 335 -11.89 -8.74 2.27
C ASP A 335 -11.64 -7.40 1.52
N TRP A 336 -11.05 -7.48 0.32
CA TRP A 336 -10.66 -6.32 -0.51
C TRP A 336 -11.81 -5.35 -0.81
N MET A 337 -13.07 -5.81 -0.75
CA MET A 337 -14.31 -5.02 -0.93
C MET A 337 -15.26 -5.09 0.29
N GLY A 338 -14.75 -5.45 1.47
CA GLY A 338 -15.56 -5.52 2.69
C GLY A 338 -16.17 -4.18 3.10
N GLU A 339 -17.24 -4.23 3.91
CA GLU A 339 -18.05 -3.06 4.29
C GLU A 339 -17.25 -1.93 4.94
N GLN A 340 -16.17 -2.25 5.68
CA GLN A 340 -15.30 -1.29 6.35
C GLN A 340 -14.17 -0.74 5.45
N ASN A 341 -13.99 -1.27 4.23
CA ASN A 341 -12.90 -0.88 3.32
C ASN A 341 -13.36 -0.22 2.03
N ALA A 342 -14.63 -0.35 1.67
CA ALA A 342 -15.13 0.02 0.36
C ALA A 342 -14.80 1.47 -0.01
N THR A 343 -14.91 2.41 0.93
CA THR A 343 -14.80 3.83 0.62
C THR A 343 -13.38 4.26 0.21
N PHE A 344 -12.34 3.80 0.91
CA PHE A 344 -10.96 4.09 0.52
C PHE A 344 -10.60 3.38 -0.79
N GLN A 345 -11.02 2.13 -0.96
CA GLN A 345 -10.73 1.35 -2.17
C GLN A 345 -11.40 1.97 -3.41
N TRP A 346 -12.67 2.40 -3.30
CA TRP A 346 -13.35 3.13 -4.38
C TRP A 346 -12.66 4.45 -4.70
N LYS A 347 -12.19 5.19 -3.69
CA LYS A 347 -11.37 6.38 -3.89
C LYS A 347 -10.12 6.06 -4.71
N MET A 348 -9.43 4.96 -4.38
CA MET A 348 -8.24 4.52 -5.11
C MET A 348 -8.55 4.12 -6.55
N ILE A 349 -9.62 3.35 -6.79
CA ILE A 349 -10.08 3.03 -8.15
C ILE A 349 -10.37 4.30 -8.95
N PHE A 350 -11.06 5.27 -8.36
CA PHE A 350 -11.35 6.53 -9.06
C PHE A 350 -10.09 7.35 -9.33
N ILE A 351 -9.12 7.37 -8.42
CA ILE A 351 -7.82 8.03 -8.64
C ILE A 351 -7.05 7.36 -9.79
N LEU A 352 -7.02 6.02 -9.85
CA LEU A 352 -6.38 5.27 -10.93
C LEU A 352 -7.03 5.60 -12.29
N LEU A 353 -8.36 5.57 -12.35
CA LEU A 353 -9.11 5.93 -13.56
C LEU A 353 -8.96 7.41 -13.94
N ALA A 354 -8.83 8.30 -12.95
CA ALA A 354 -8.56 9.72 -13.18
C ALA A 354 -7.15 9.93 -13.74
N GLY A 355 -6.15 9.19 -13.25
CA GLY A 355 -4.79 9.17 -13.80
C GLY A 355 -4.76 8.76 -15.27
N LEU A 356 -5.53 7.72 -15.65
CA LEU A 356 -5.68 7.31 -17.05
C LEU A 356 -6.37 8.38 -17.91
N ASN A 357 -7.40 9.05 -17.39
CA ASN A 357 -8.05 10.19 -18.05
C ASN A 357 -7.07 11.35 -18.31
N VAL A 358 -6.27 11.67 -17.30
CA VAL A 358 -5.23 12.71 -17.41
C VAL A 358 -4.17 12.32 -18.44
N LEU A 359 -3.78 11.03 -18.50
CA LEU A 359 -2.86 10.54 -19.52
C LEU A 359 -3.41 10.75 -20.93
N TYR A 360 -4.70 10.47 -21.15
CA TYR A 360 -5.35 10.73 -22.45
C TYR A 360 -5.21 12.20 -22.86
N PHE A 361 -5.59 13.14 -21.99
CA PHE A 361 -5.47 14.57 -22.31
C PHE A 361 -4.02 15.06 -22.41
N THR A 362 -3.06 14.34 -21.83
CA THR A 362 -1.63 14.70 -21.91
C THR A 362 -0.97 14.17 -23.18
N VAL A 363 -1.40 12.99 -23.68
CA VAL A 363 -0.80 12.32 -24.83
C VAL A 363 -1.44 12.77 -26.16
N PHE A 364 -2.75 13.03 -26.17
CA PHE A 364 -3.48 13.38 -27.40
C PHE A 364 -3.69 14.89 -27.53
N ASP A 365 -3.21 15.45 -28.64
CA ASP A 365 -3.27 16.90 -28.90
C ASP A 365 -4.58 17.38 -29.53
N HIS A 366 -5.36 16.47 -30.15
CA HIS A 366 -6.57 16.83 -30.90
C HIS A 366 -7.58 17.64 -30.07
N PRO A 367 -7.86 17.33 -28.79
CA PRO A 367 -8.81 18.12 -28.00
C PRO A 367 -8.33 19.56 -27.75
N TRP A 368 -7.01 19.81 -27.73
CA TRP A 368 -6.44 21.11 -27.39
C TRP A 368 -6.33 22.08 -28.57
N ARG A 369 -6.60 21.62 -29.81
CA ARG A 369 -6.58 22.44 -31.02
C ARG A 369 -7.90 23.15 -31.33
N LEU A 370 -8.92 22.94 -30.51
CA LEU A 370 -10.25 23.53 -30.70
C LEU A 370 -10.21 25.05 -30.51
N GLU A 371 -10.88 25.80 -31.38
CA GLU A 371 -11.06 27.24 -31.25
C GLU A 371 -12.29 27.59 -30.40
N ALA A 372 -12.48 28.88 -30.08
CA ALA A 372 -13.67 29.31 -29.35
C ALA A 372 -14.93 29.05 -30.20
N GLY A 373 -15.94 28.40 -29.61
CA GLY A 373 -17.16 27.99 -30.33
C GLY A 373 -17.13 26.56 -30.89
N ASP A 374 -15.95 25.98 -31.10
CA ASP A 374 -15.83 24.64 -31.67
C ASP A 374 -16.41 23.54 -30.78
N LYS A 375 -17.00 22.53 -31.43
CA LYS A 375 -17.49 21.31 -30.80
C LYS A 375 -16.34 20.31 -30.66
N ALA A 376 -16.10 19.85 -29.43
CA ALA A 376 -15.14 18.79 -29.18
C ALA A 376 -15.60 17.46 -29.79
N PRO A 377 -14.65 16.59 -30.22
CA PRO A 377 -14.99 15.26 -30.70
C PRO A 377 -15.65 14.42 -29.60
N PHE A 378 -16.42 13.41 -30.00
CA PHE A 378 -17.20 12.58 -29.07
C PHE A 378 -16.32 11.92 -27.98
N SER A 379 -15.14 11.42 -28.35
CA SER A 379 -14.18 10.83 -27.40
C SER A 379 -13.76 11.81 -26.31
N ALA A 380 -13.39 13.04 -26.67
CA ALA A 380 -13.00 14.07 -25.70
C ALA A 380 -14.16 14.46 -24.76
N ARG A 381 -15.40 14.45 -25.26
CA ARG A 381 -16.59 14.69 -24.45
C ARG A 381 -16.84 13.55 -23.46
N LEU A 382 -16.67 12.31 -23.89
CA LEU A 382 -16.82 11.14 -23.02
C LEU A 382 -15.76 11.13 -21.91
N VAL A 383 -14.51 11.39 -22.28
CA VAL A 383 -13.38 11.51 -21.33
C VAL A 383 -13.64 12.64 -20.34
N ALA A 384 -14.06 13.83 -20.80
CA ALA A 384 -14.40 14.95 -19.92
C ALA A 384 -15.59 14.66 -18.97
N ALA A 385 -16.64 14.00 -19.46
CA ALA A 385 -17.76 13.57 -18.61
C ALA A 385 -17.30 12.56 -17.55
N SER A 386 -16.45 11.60 -17.94
CA SER A 386 -15.89 10.62 -17.01
C SER A 386 -14.97 11.28 -15.99
N SER A 387 -14.16 12.27 -16.38
CA SER A 387 -13.28 13.05 -15.50
C SER A 387 -14.08 13.75 -14.40
N LEU A 388 -15.17 14.45 -14.76
CA LEU A 388 -16.05 15.10 -13.78
C LEU A 388 -16.67 14.09 -12.80
N PHE A 389 -17.17 12.96 -13.31
CA PHE A 389 -17.72 11.89 -12.47
C PHE A 389 -16.68 11.35 -11.50
N LEU A 390 -15.47 11.05 -12.00
CA LEU A 390 -14.37 10.53 -11.19
C LEU A 390 -13.93 11.52 -10.12
N VAL A 391 -13.74 12.80 -10.46
CA VAL A 391 -13.35 13.83 -9.50
C VAL A 391 -14.39 13.98 -8.39
N VAL A 392 -15.69 13.99 -8.72
CA VAL A 392 -16.76 14.00 -7.72
C VAL A 392 -16.74 12.73 -6.87
N GLY A 393 -16.55 11.56 -7.48
CA GLY A 393 -16.40 10.28 -6.78
C GLY A 393 -15.23 10.27 -5.79
N ILE A 394 -14.06 10.78 -6.19
CA ILE A 394 -12.87 10.90 -5.34
C ILE A 394 -13.16 11.78 -4.12
N MET A 395 -13.81 12.93 -4.33
CA MET A 395 -14.17 13.85 -3.25
C MET A 395 -15.21 13.24 -2.31
N PHE A 396 -16.23 12.60 -2.86
CA PHE A 396 -17.26 11.90 -2.09
C PHE A 396 -16.64 10.80 -1.23
N CYS A 397 -15.90 9.87 -1.83
CA CYS A 397 -15.24 8.79 -1.09
C CYS A 397 -14.25 9.35 -0.06
N GLY A 398 -13.47 10.37 -0.41
CA GLY A 398 -12.57 11.03 0.54
C GLY A 398 -13.29 11.62 1.75
N ARG A 399 -14.44 12.28 1.55
CA ARG A 399 -15.23 12.88 2.63
C ARG A 399 -15.96 11.84 3.48
N MET A 400 -16.29 10.69 2.88
CA MET A 400 -17.02 9.60 3.53
C MET A 400 -16.13 8.60 4.27
N LEU A 401 -14.79 8.77 4.25
CA LEU A 401 -13.87 7.91 5.00
C LEU A 401 -14.26 7.74 6.50
N PRO A 402 -14.64 8.81 7.25
CA PRO A 402 -15.05 8.65 8.65
C PRO A 402 -16.41 8.01 8.88
N PHE A 403 -17.29 8.02 7.88
CA PHE A 403 -18.69 7.62 8.04
C PHE A 403 -18.98 6.23 7.48
N LEU A 404 -18.34 5.89 6.35
CA LEU A 404 -18.56 4.65 5.61
C LEU A 404 -17.29 3.80 5.51
N GLY A 405 -16.11 4.36 5.83
CA GLY A 405 -14.83 3.67 5.69
C GLY A 405 -14.21 3.21 7.02
N GLY A 406 -14.87 3.44 8.16
CA GLY A 406 -14.33 3.09 9.48
C GLY A 406 -12.98 3.74 9.82
N SER A 407 -12.53 4.71 9.03
CA SER A 407 -11.29 5.44 9.26
C SER A 407 -11.55 6.52 10.32
N PHE A 408 -10.57 6.77 11.20
CA PHE A 408 -10.59 7.78 12.29
C PHE A 408 -11.31 7.39 13.58
#